data_AF-A0A0C2WP52-F1
#
_entry.id   AF-A0A0C2WP52-F1
#
_cell.length_a   1.000
_cell.length_b   1.000
_cell.length_c   1.000
_cell.angle_alpha   90.00
_cell.angle_beta   90.00
_cell.angle_gamma   90.00
#
_symmetry.space_group_name_H-M   'P 1'
#
loop_
_entity.id
_entity.type
_entity.pdbx_description
1 polymer ?
#
loop_
_entity_poly.entity_id
_entity_poly.type
_entity_poly.pdbx_seq_one_letter_code
_entity_poly.pdbx_strand_id
1 'polypeptide(L)'
;KTWLAPNTLFAVIDAGGSTVDSTLYDCKSIEPKVVLEEARESECTQAGGVFIDRAAEVMLKRKLAGTKYGEEDYIVDMVTAFEGKTKRLFDGEATNYTVDFGSTRDNDRTSGVIRGRLSLTATEVGSTFEDVIKRVMDSCLNLLRGQEVKYILLVGGFGESAYLRRKMTQLFGRHGVIVITVEEQTKKAAAEGAIIWYIKQSVVARIARVTLGKHEWPVYNPKDPEHRKRKWSKLTDIDGVLRIPSKFRVLIRKGTRIESDFAVQDQAYRTSRTLQDLLTDFKSTIGVYDGDEVPQWITDTKGKRLSQMRHLCNLKADMSGLRGTLQPSTGPVGPYYATSFTVCIRLGGTKLQARLQW
;
A
#
# COMPACT_ATOMS: atom_id res chain seq x y z
N LYS A 1 -19.20 28.85 -4.12
CA LYS A 1 -18.67 28.21 -5.35
C LYS A 1 -18.09 26.87 -4.95
N THR A 2 -18.57 25.76 -5.50
CA THR A 2 -17.98 24.44 -5.30
C THR A 2 -16.57 24.43 -5.90
N TRP A 3 -15.57 23.97 -5.13
CA TRP A 3 -14.17 23.90 -5.60
C TRP A 3 -13.96 22.76 -6.62
N LEU A 4 -14.84 21.76 -6.59
CA LEU A 4 -14.84 20.62 -7.49
C LEU A 4 -15.71 20.90 -8.74
N ALA A 5 -15.12 20.68 -9.91
CA ALA A 5 -15.75 20.82 -11.22
C ALA A 5 -15.17 19.75 -12.18
N PRO A 6 -15.82 19.46 -13.33
CA PRO A 6 -15.25 18.57 -14.34
C PRO A 6 -13.87 19.06 -14.81
N ASN A 7 -12.96 18.12 -15.07
CA ASN A 7 -11.54 18.29 -15.36
C ASN A 7 -10.73 18.96 -14.24
N THR A 8 -11.26 19.05 -13.02
CA THR A 8 -10.46 19.46 -11.86
C THR A 8 -9.57 18.30 -11.43
N LEU A 9 -8.26 18.56 -11.43
CA LEU A 9 -7.26 17.68 -10.85
C LEU A 9 -6.98 18.09 -9.39
N PHE A 10 -7.18 17.17 -8.46
CA PHE A 10 -6.98 17.41 -7.03
C PHE A 10 -6.39 16.19 -6.33
N ALA A 11 -5.58 16.43 -5.31
CA ALA A 11 -5.04 15.35 -4.49
C ALA A 11 -5.84 15.19 -3.20
N VAL A 12 -5.98 13.95 -2.75
CA VAL A 12 -6.45 13.62 -1.39
C VAL A 12 -5.27 13.01 -0.65
N ILE A 13 -4.91 13.63 0.47
CA ILE A 13 -3.82 13.22 1.35
C ILE A 13 -4.43 12.79 2.67
N ASP A 14 -4.57 11.48 2.87
CA ASP A 14 -5.03 10.89 4.12
C ASP A 14 -3.83 10.68 5.05
N ALA A 15 -3.57 11.68 5.89
CA ALA A 15 -2.51 11.63 6.88
C ALA A 15 -3.03 10.96 8.16
N GLY A 16 -2.80 9.65 8.26
CA GLY A 16 -3.29 8.80 9.34
C GLY A 16 -2.32 8.67 10.53
N GLY A 17 -2.62 7.68 11.37
CA GLY A 17 -1.81 7.38 12.57
C GLY A 17 -0.48 6.71 12.23
N SER A 18 -0.43 5.88 11.20
CA SER A 18 0.76 5.11 10.81
C SER A 18 1.22 5.36 9.38
N THR A 19 0.30 5.64 8.46
CA THR A 19 0.61 5.90 7.06
C THR A 19 0.02 7.22 6.61
N VAL A 20 0.63 7.78 5.57
CA VAL A 20 0.04 8.83 4.77
C VAL A 20 -0.20 8.27 3.38
N ASP A 21 -1.47 8.21 2.99
CA ASP A 21 -1.91 7.71 1.70
C ASP A 21 -2.32 8.90 0.82
N SER A 22 -1.66 9.03 -0.33
CA SER A 22 -1.80 10.19 -1.23
C SER A 22 -2.31 9.72 -2.57
N THR A 23 -3.45 10.24 -3.02
CA THR A 23 -4.08 9.87 -4.30
C THR A 23 -4.40 11.11 -5.12
N LEU A 24 -4.09 11.08 -6.41
CA LEU A 24 -4.41 12.14 -7.35
C LEU A 24 -5.65 11.77 -8.16
N TYR A 25 -6.71 12.57 -8.05
CA TYR A 25 -7.97 12.36 -8.74
C TYR A 25 -8.21 13.39 -9.83
N ASP A 26 -8.69 12.90 -10.97
CA ASP A 26 -9.29 13.69 -12.04
C ASP A 26 -10.82 13.57 -11.96
N CYS A 27 -11.49 14.71 -11.78
CA CYS A 27 -12.95 14.75 -11.75
C CYS A 27 -13.52 14.75 -13.17
N LYS A 28 -14.12 13.65 -13.59
CA LYS A 28 -14.70 13.51 -14.94
C LYS A 28 -16.09 14.12 -15.06
N SER A 29 -16.90 14.01 -14.01
CA SER A 29 -18.21 14.65 -13.95
C SER A 29 -18.61 14.92 -12.50
N ILE A 30 -19.50 15.90 -12.31
CA ILE A 30 -20.19 16.18 -11.04
C ILE A 30 -21.70 15.92 -11.11
N GLU A 31 -22.26 15.83 -12.32
CA GLU A 31 -23.69 15.61 -12.58
C GLU A 31 -23.90 14.49 -13.62
N PRO A 32 -24.91 13.61 -13.47
CA PRO A 32 -25.86 13.53 -12.35
C PRO A 32 -25.23 13.00 -11.04
N LYS A 33 -23.96 12.56 -11.10
CA LYS A 33 -23.17 12.15 -9.93
C LYS A 33 -21.70 12.50 -10.12
N VAL A 34 -20.98 12.57 -9.01
CA VAL A 34 -19.51 12.73 -9.02
C VAL A 34 -18.86 11.46 -9.56
N VAL A 35 -18.01 11.62 -10.58
CA VAL A 35 -17.20 10.58 -11.21
C VAL A 35 -15.74 11.00 -11.13
N LEU A 36 -14.93 10.18 -10.48
CA LEU A 36 -13.51 10.39 -10.27
C LEU A 36 -12.71 9.23 -10.87
N GLU A 37 -11.55 9.56 -11.43
CA GLU A 37 -10.55 8.59 -11.86
C GLU A 37 -9.22 8.91 -11.19
N GLU A 38 -8.46 7.88 -10.82
CA GLU A 38 -7.07 8.09 -10.42
C GLU A 38 -6.24 8.52 -11.64
N ALA A 39 -5.59 9.68 -11.54
CA ALA A 39 -4.77 10.22 -12.63
C ALA A 39 -3.39 9.54 -12.72
N ARG A 40 -2.89 9.02 -11.58
CA ARG A 40 -1.61 8.32 -11.44
C ARG A 40 -1.69 7.30 -10.31
N GLU A 41 -0.66 6.48 -10.20
CA GLU A 41 -0.46 5.57 -9.07
C GLU A 41 -0.45 6.36 -7.74
N SER A 42 -1.25 5.88 -6.79
CA SER A 42 -1.27 6.43 -5.44
C SER A 42 -0.01 6.05 -4.64
N GLU A 43 0.40 6.96 -3.77
CA GLU A 43 1.54 6.78 -2.88
C GLU A 43 1.06 6.40 -1.47
N CYS A 44 1.81 5.53 -0.80
CA CYS A 44 1.61 5.20 0.61
C CYS A 44 2.96 5.29 1.30
N THR A 45 3.09 6.23 2.21
CA THR A 45 4.33 6.50 2.90
C THR A 45 4.18 6.12 4.37
N GLN A 46 5.20 5.46 4.93
CA GLN A 46 5.28 5.16 6.37
C GLN A 46 5.63 6.43 7.16
N ALA A 47 4.70 7.36 7.18
CA ALA A 47 4.76 8.61 7.91
C ALA A 47 3.38 8.80 8.56
N GLY A 48 3.34 9.18 9.83
CA GLY A 48 2.10 9.28 10.59
C GLY A 48 2.37 9.61 12.04
N GLY A 49 1.30 9.81 12.81
CA GLY A 49 1.38 10.17 14.23
C GLY A 49 2.32 9.30 15.07
N VAL A 50 2.34 7.98 14.85
CA VAL A 50 3.15 7.02 15.61
C VAL A 50 4.65 7.24 15.44
N PHE A 51 5.08 7.77 14.29
CA PHE A 51 6.50 8.06 14.05
C PHE A 51 6.95 9.30 14.83
N ILE A 52 6.03 10.24 15.07
CA ILE A 52 6.26 11.41 15.92
C ILE A 52 6.37 10.96 17.38
N ASP A 53 5.53 10.01 17.82
CA ASP A 53 5.59 9.47 19.18
C ASP A 53 6.93 8.78 19.45
N ARG A 54 7.41 7.96 18.48
CA ARG A 54 8.75 7.34 18.56
C ARG A 54 9.87 8.37 18.59
N ALA A 55 9.78 9.44 17.80
CA ALA A 55 10.76 10.50 17.82
C ALA A 55 10.74 11.29 19.14
N ALA A 56 9.55 11.47 19.74
CA ALA A 56 9.39 12.07 21.05
C ALA A 56 10.02 11.21 22.15
N GLU A 57 9.83 9.89 22.13
CA GLU A 57 10.48 8.96 23.06
C GLU A 57 12.01 9.11 23.03
N VAL A 58 12.60 9.12 21.83
CA VAL A 58 14.05 9.30 21.65
C VAL A 58 14.52 10.66 22.17
N MET A 59 13.77 11.72 21.87
CA MET A 59 14.07 13.08 22.34
C MET A 59 14.02 13.17 23.87
N LEU A 60 12.98 12.59 24.50
CA LEU A 60 12.79 12.59 25.96
C LEU A 60 13.90 11.78 26.65
N LYS A 61 14.22 10.58 26.16
CA LYS A 61 15.32 9.74 26.68
C LYS A 61 16.65 10.50 26.65
N ARG A 62 16.91 11.23 25.56
CA ARG A 62 18.13 12.06 25.44
C ARG A 62 18.11 13.26 26.38
N LYS A 63 16.99 13.97 26.49
CA LYS A 63 16.86 15.18 27.32
C LYS A 63 17.00 14.87 28.81
N LEU A 64 16.48 13.73 29.25
CA LEU A 64 16.40 13.33 30.66
C LEU A 64 17.45 12.29 31.05
N ALA A 65 18.43 12.03 30.17
CA ALA A 65 19.51 11.08 30.41
C ALA A 65 20.27 11.43 31.70
N GLY A 66 20.45 10.43 32.58
CA GLY A 66 21.13 10.60 33.87
C GLY A 66 20.26 11.20 34.98
N THR A 67 18.97 11.45 34.73
CA THR A 67 18.00 11.89 35.73
C THR A 67 17.06 10.74 36.10
N LYS A 68 16.38 10.80 37.24
CA LYS A 68 15.33 9.82 37.61
C LYS A 68 14.18 9.77 36.58
N TYR A 69 13.94 10.87 35.87
CA TYR A 69 12.89 10.98 34.86
C TYR A 69 13.27 10.38 33.51
N GLY A 70 14.52 9.96 33.36
CA GLY A 70 15.00 9.19 32.21
C GLY A 70 14.76 7.68 32.33
N GLU A 71 14.21 7.21 33.45
CA GLU A 71 13.80 5.81 33.63
C GLU A 71 12.60 5.46 32.74
N GLU A 72 12.50 4.19 32.33
CA GLU A 72 11.56 3.76 31.29
C GLU A 72 10.10 4.07 31.63
N ASP A 73 9.68 3.85 32.87
CA ASP A 73 8.30 4.10 33.31
C ASP A 73 7.89 5.57 33.13
N TYR A 74 8.77 6.51 33.52
CA TYR A 74 8.51 7.95 33.33
C TYR A 74 8.49 8.32 31.86
N ILE A 75 9.35 7.73 31.03
CA ILE A 75 9.36 7.99 29.60
C ILE A 75 8.05 7.51 28.96
N VAL A 76 7.56 6.33 29.32
CA VAL A 76 6.28 5.79 28.82
C VAL A 76 5.12 6.71 29.19
N ASP A 77 5.06 7.20 30.43
CA ASP A 77 4.04 8.15 30.88
C ASP A 77 4.15 9.49 30.12
N MET A 78 5.37 10.00 29.92
CA MET A 78 5.60 11.22 29.16
C MET A 78 5.21 11.09 27.69
N VAL A 79 5.52 9.97 27.03
CA VAL A 79 5.14 9.73 25.63
C VAL A 79 3.62 9.65 25.51
N THR A 80 2.96 8.98 26.46
CA THR A 80 1.49 8.90 26.51
C THR A 80 0.86 10.30 26.68
N ALA A 81 1.38 11.10 27.60
CA ALA A 81 0.94 12.48 27.82
C ALA A 81 1.22 13.39 26.60
N PHE A 82 2.38 13.21 25.97
CA PHE A 82 2.76 13.91 24.75
C PHE A 82 1.81 13.60 23.60
N GLU A 83 1.50 12.32 23.35
CA GLU A 83 0.55 11.88 22.33
C GLU A 83 -0.86 12.46 22.59
N GLY A 84 -1.31 12.42 23.84
CA GLY A 84 -2.66 12.81 24.23
C GLY A 84 -2.93 14.30 24.09
N LYS A 85 -1.91 15.15 24.27
CA LYS A 85 -2.09 16.61 24.35
C LYS A 85 -1.03 17.38 23.56
N THR A 86 0.24 17.27 23.93
CA THR A 86 1.32 18.11 23.40
C THR A 86 1.45 18.01 21.89
N LYS A 87 1.48 16.79 21.34
CA LYS A 87 1.51 16.52 19.90
C LYS A 87 0.31 17.11 19.16
N ARG A 88 -0.89 16.99 19.74
CA ARG A 88 -2.15 17.41 19.11
C ARG A 88 -2.29 18.92 19.05
N LEU A 89 -1.82 19.59 20.09
CA LEU A 89 -1.86 21.05 20.20
C LEU A 89 -0.63 21.73 19.60
N PHE A 90 0.37 20.96 19.15
CA PHE A 90 1.57 21.52 18.57
C PHE A 90 1.26 22.21 17.24
N ASP A 91 1.52 23.51 17.22
CA ASP A 91 1.32 24.40 16.10
C ASP A 91 2.66 25.03 15.65
N GLY A 92 3.70 24.99 16.48
CA GLY A 92 5.00 25.61 16.23
C GLY A 92 5.04 27.12 16.43
N GLU A 93 4.01 27.73 17.03
CA GLU A 93 3.92 29.18 17.27
C GLU A 93 4.23 29.56 18.72
N ALA A 94 3.79 28.75 19.68
CA ALA A 94 4.11 28.98 21.09
C ALA A 94 5.61 28.73 21.35
N THR A 95 6.20 29.51 22.25
CA THR A 95 7.62 29.38 22.61
C THR A 95 7.90 28.09 23.38
N ASN A 96 6.95 27.67 24.21
CA ASN A 96 7.06 26.49 25.06
C ASN A 96 5.76 25.68 25.06
N TYR A 97 5.92 24.38 25.21
CA TYR A 97 4.86 23.38 25.35
C TYR A 97 5.11 22.53 26.59
N THR A 98 4.06 21.96 27.16
CA THR A 98 4.16 21.17 28.39
C THR A 98 3.69 19.75 28.19
N VAL A 99 4.39 18.80 28.82
CA VAL A 99 3.98 17.40 28.96
C VAL A 99 3.61 17.17 30.43
N ASP A 100 2.32 16.90 30.68
CA ASP A 100 1.78 16.63 32.02
C ASP A 100 1.88 15.13 32.32
N PHE A 101 2.94 14.68 33.03
CA PHE A 101 3.22 13.24 33.22
C PHE A 101 3.19 12.77 34.67
N GLY A 102 3.42 13.67 35.63
CA GLY A 102 3.69 13.31 37.02
C GLY A 102 2.82 14.03 38.05
N SER A 103 3.23 13.92 39.31
CA SER A 103 2.53 14.53 40.45
C SER A 103 3.11 15.89 40.84
N THR A 104 2.44 16.63 41.73
CA THR A 104 2.98 17.90 42.26
C THR A 104 4.29 17.75 43.04
N ARG A 105 4.63 16.52 43.46
CA ARG A 105 5.89 16.20 44.17
C ARG A 105 7.07 16.10 43.20
N ASP A 106 6.81 15.92 41.90
CA ASP A 106 7.84 15.76 40.89
C ASP A 106 8.45 17.09 40.48
N ASN A 107 9.70 17.32 40.90
CA ASN A 107 10.42 18.56 40.66
C ASN A 107 11.91 18.29 40.38
N ASP A 108 12.37 18.75 39.24
CA ASP A 108 13.77 18.85 38.83
C ASP A 108 13.88 20.05 37.88
N ARG A 109 14.17 21.22 38.46
CA ARG A 109 14.22 22.48 37.71
C ARG A 109 15.34 22.49 36.68
N THR A 110 16.46 21.81 36.96
CA THR A 110 17.59 21.69 36.04
C THR A 110 17.21 20.96 34.76
N SER A 111 16.33 19.97 34.85
CA SER A 111 15.82 19.20 33.71
C SER A 111 14.52 19.75 33.12
N GLY A 112 14.01 20.87 33.65
CA GLY A 112 12.75 21.50 33.19
C GLY A 112 11.48 20.84 33.70
N VAL A 113 11.56 20.02 34.77
CA VAL A 113 10.42 19.37 35.43
C VAL A 113 9.96 20.18 36.63
N ILE A 114 8.71 20.63 36.63
CA ILE A 114 8.12 21.39 37.73
C ILE A 114 6.70 20.86 37.99
N ARG A 115 6.46 20.39 39.22
CA ARG A 115 5.16 19.84 39.66
C ARG A 115 4.58 18.81 38.68
N GLY A 116 5.41 17.89 38.20
CA GLY A 116 4.99 16.81 37.29
C GLY A 116 4.80 17.24 35.84
N ARG A 117 5.24 18.44 35.48
CA ARG A 117 5.18 18.98 34.12
C ARG A 117 6.58 19.15 33.56
N LEU A 118 6.85 18.56 32.41
CA LEU A 118 8.06 18.82 31.65
C LEU A 118 7.81 19.97 30.67
N SER A 119 8.64 21.01 30.72
CA SER A 119 8.64 22.08 29.72
C SER A 119 9.52 21.68 28.54
N LEU A 120 8.97 21.79 27.34
CA LEU A 120 9.65 21.57 26.06
C LEU A 120 9.60 22.85 25.24
N THR A 121 10.69 23.19 24.58
CA THR A 121 10.75 24.29 23.62
C THR A 121 10.04 23.92 22.31
N ALA A 122 9.65 24.94 21.54
CA ALA A 122 9.11 24.72 20.18
C ALA A 122 10.07 23.91 19.29
N THR A 123 11.38 24.14 19.42
CA THR A 123 12.41 23.42 18.66
C THR A 123 12.47 21.94 19.04
N GLU A 124 12.40 21.63 20.33
CA GLU A 124 12.40 20.23 20.80
C GLU A 124 11.18 19.48 20.28
N VAL A 125 9.98 20.04 20.44
CA VAL A 125 8.75 19.40 19.90
C VAL A 125 8.82 19.34 18.38
N GLY A 126 9.20 20.43 17.71
CA GLY A 126 9.31 20.51 16.25
C GLY A 126 10.26 19.48 15.64
N SER A 127 11.36 19.15 16.34
CA SER A 127 12.31 18.13 15.89
C SER A 127 11.68 16.74 15.75
N THR A 128 10.65 16.43 16.56
CA THR A 128 9.93 15.15 16.49
C THR A 128 9.05 15.01 15.23
N PHE A 129 8.69 16.14 14.61
CA PHE A 129 7.86 16.19 13.41
C PHE A 129 8.68 16.25 12.11
N GLU A 130 9.94 16.69 12.17
CA GLU A 130 10.70 17.12 11.00
C GLU A 130 10.87 16.02 9.95
N ASP A 131 11.31 14.83 10.36
CA ASP A 131 11.46 13.69 9.46
C ASP A 131 10.12 13.21 8.88
N VAL A 132 9.06 13.19 9.71
CA VAL A 132 7.73 12.76 9.29
C VAL A 132 7.14 13.73 8.26
N ILE A 133 7.22 15.04 8.54
CA ILE A 133 6.74 16.09 7.63
C ILE A 133 7.53 16.07 6.33
N LYS A 134 8.86 15.93 6.40
CA LYS A 134 9.71 15.82 5.21
C LYS A 134 9.25 14.67 4.31
N ARG A 135 9.09 13.46 4.88
CA ARG A 135 8.62 12.29 4.12
C ARG A 135 7.23 12.50 3.49
N VAL A 136 6.30 13.14 4.20
CA VAL A 136 4.98 13.48 3.66
C VAL A 136 5.09 14.47 2.50
N MET A 137 5.86 15.55 2.67
CA MET A 137 6.04 16.58 1.65
C MET A 137 6.73 16.03 0.40
N ASP A 138 7.77 15.22 0.56
CA ASP A 138 8.51 14.61 -0.55
C ASP A 138 7.60 13.65 -1.35
N SER A 139 6.80 12.83 -0.67
CA SER A 139 5.79 11.96 -1.30
C SER A 139 4.76 12.78 -2.08
N CYS A 140 4.22 13.85 -1.48
CA CYS A 140 3.27 14.72 -2.16
C CYS A 140 3.90 15.41 -3.39
N LEU A 141 5.13 15.94 -3.29
CA LEU A 141 5.83 16.56 -4.42
C LEU A 141 6.05 15.58 -5.57
N ASN A 142 6.34 14.31 -5.27
CA ASN A 142 6.49 13.27 -6.28
C ASN A 142 5.16 12.96 -6.98
N LEU A 143 4.08 12.78 -6.23
CA LEU A 143 2.75 12.53 -6.78
C LEU A 143 2.26 13.66 -7.70
N LEU A 144 2.54 14.92 -7.33
CA LEU A 144 2.10 16.12 -8.06
C LEU A 144 3.04 16.51 -9.21
N ARG A 145 4.17 15.80 -9.38
CA ARG A 145 5.21 16.18 -10.35
C ARG A 145 4.66 16.19 -11.78
N GLY A 146 4.80 17.34 -12.44
CA GLY A 146 4.38 17.52 -13.83
C GLY A 146 2.86 17.47 -14.02
N GLN A 147 2.09 17.80 -12.98
CA GLN A 147 0.64 17.87 -13.00
C GLN A 147 0.18 19.27 -12.55
N GLU A 148 -0.82 19.83 -13.21
CA GLU A 148 -1.41 21.12 -12.82
C GLU A 148 -2.49 20.88 -11.76
N VAL A 149 -2.06 20.71 -10.52
CA VAL A 149 -2.97 20.40 -9.40
C VAL A 149 -3.38 21.68 -8.69
N LYS A 150 -4.69 21.89 -8.56
CA LYS A 150 -5.22 23.13 -7.97
C LYS A 150 -5.51 23.00 -6.47
N TYR A 151 -5.91 21.81 -6.04
CA TYR A 151 -6.39 21.56 -4.68
C TYR A 151 -5.75 20.33 -4.07
N ILE A 152 -5.41 20.43 -2.79
CA ILE A 152 -5.04 19.32 -1.92
C ILE A 152 -6.09 19.22 -0.82
N LEU A 153 -6.74 18.08 -0.68
CA LEU A 153 -7.61 17.78 0.44
C LEU A 153 -6.82 17.00 1.48
N LEU A 154 -6.52 17.66 2.60
CA LEU A 154 -5.81 17.04 3.72
C LEU A 154 -6.83 16.50 4.73
N VAL A 155 -6.82 15.18 4.90
CA VAL A 155 -7.71 14.43 5.79
C VAL A 155 -6.89 13.51 6.71
N GLY A 156 -7.58 12.78 7.60
CA GLY A 156 -6.95 11.86 8.54
C GLY A 156 -6.56 12.50 9.88
N GLY A 157 -6.32 11.67 10.89
CA GLY A 157 -6.07 12.13 12.25
C GLY A 157 -4.79 12.95 12.42
N PHE A 158 -3.73 12.64 11.67
CA PHE A 158 -2.54 13.48 11.61
C PHE A 158 -2.74 14.70 10.69
N GLY A 159 -3.62 14.59 9.69
CA GLY A 159 -4.09 15.71 8.87
C GLY A 159 -4.77 16.83 9.67
N GLU A 160 -5.23 16.57 10.89
CA GLU A 160 -5.75 17.57 11.83
C GLU A 160 -4.66 18.41 12.51
N SER A 161 -3.39 17.99 12.46
CA SER A 161 -2.28 18.74 13.07
C SER A 161 -2.13 20.13 12.45
N ALA A 162 -2.26 21.17 13.28
CA ALA A 162 -2.04 22.56 12.88
C ALA A 162 -0.63 22.76 12.30
N TYR A 163 0.38 22.12 12.90
CA TYR A 163 1.75 22.20 12.40
C TYR A 163 1.91 21.56 11.01
N LEU A 164 1.34 20.36 10.78
CA LEU A 164 1.36 19.73 9.45
C LEU A 164 0.64 20.61 8.41
N ARG A 165 -0.58 21.07 8.73
CA ARG A 165 -1.38 21.95 7.86
C ARG A 165 -0.59 23.18 7.44
N ARG A 166 0.04 23.87 8.40
CA ARG A 166 0.86 25.05 8.14
C ARG A 166 2.02 24.76 7.19
N LYS A 167 2.77 23.67 7.43
CA LYS A 167 3.91 23.27 6.58
C LYS A 167 3.46 22.91 5.17
N MET A 168 2.37 22.16 5.03
CA MET A 168 1.77 21.82 3.74
C MET A 168 1.32 23.09 2.99
N THR A 169 0.55 23.97 3.64
CA THR A 169 0.10 25.24 3.03
C THR A 169 1.27 26.14 2.63
N GLN A 170 2.32 26.22 3.44
CA GLN A 170 3.51 27.00 3.11
C GLN A 170 4.25 26.45 1.88
N LEU A 171 4.43 25.13 1.78
CA LEU A 171 5.14 24.50 0.67
C LEU A 171 4.31 24.56 -0.62
N PHE A 172 3.06 24.14 -0.56
CA PHE A 172 2.19 24.01 -1.74
C PHE A 172 1.57 25.33 -2.18
N GLY A 173 1.37 26.28 -1.26
CA GLY A 173 0.95 27.63 -1.60
C GLY A 173 1.96 28.38 -2.47
N ARG A 174 3.27 28.11 -2.31
CA ARG A 174 4.32 28.63 -3.22
C ARG A 174 4.19 28.11 -4.65
N HIS A 175 3.48 27.00 -4.83
CA HIS A 175 3.21 26.38 -6.13
C HIS A 175 1.79 26.70 -6.63
N GLY A 176 1.07 27.63 -5.99
CA GLY A 176 -0.30 28.00 -6.37
C GLY A 176 -1.37 26.97 -5.99
N VAL A 177 -1.03 25.97 -5.18
CA VAL A 177 -1.95 24.89 -4.77
C VAL A 177 -2.62 25.25 -3.45
N ILE A 178 -3.95 25.11 -3.40
CA ILE A 178 -4.75 25.42 -2.22
C ILE A 178 -4.92 24.15 -1.38
N VAL A 179 -4.45 24.18 -0.14
CA VAL A 179 -4.69 23.11 0.84
C VAL A 179 -6.03 23.35 1.53
N ILE A 180 -6.97 22.44 1.32
CA ILE A 180 -8.30 22.41 1.90
C ILE A 180 -8.30 21.38 3.04
N THR A 181 -8.76 21.79 4.21
CA THR A 181 -9.02 20.91 5.35
C THR A 181 -10.51 20.84 5.57
N VAL A 182 -11.01 19.68 6.02
CA VAL A 182 -12.42 19.57 6.39
C VAL A 182 -12.66 20.35 7.68
N GLU A 183 -13.69 21.20 7.71
CA GLU A 183 -14.03 22.06 8.85
C GLU A 183 -14.59 21.25 10.03
N GLU A 184 -15.23 20.10 9.78
CA GLU A 184 -15.61 19.12 10.80
C GLU A 184 -14.54 18.06 11.05
N GLN A 185 -14.41 17.60 12.31
CA GLN A 185 -13.49 16.52 12.70
C GLN A 185 -13.86 15.20 12.04
N THR A 186 -13.39 14.97 10.82
CA THR A 186 -13.67 13.75 10.08
C THR A 186 -12.67 12.65 10.42
N LYS A 187 -12.66 12.18 11.66
CA LYS A 187 -11.97 10.92 12.04
C LYS A 187 -12.49 9.69 11.25
N LYS A 188 -13.55 9.88 10.45
CA LYS A 188 -14.26 8.85 9.69
C LYS A 188 -14.45 9.19 8.20
N ALA A 189 -13.79 10.21 7.65
CA ALA A 189 -13.93 10.59 6.23
C ALA A 189 -13.70 9.41 5.27
N ALA A 190 -12.69 8.58 5.54
CA ALA A 190 -12.42 7.39 4.75
C ALA A 190 -13.57 6.36 4.81
N ALA A 191 -14.16 6.17 5.99
CA ALA A 191 -15.29 5.25 6.18
C ALA A 191 -16.57 5.76 5.52
N GLU A 192 -16.87 7.05 5.65
CA GLU A 192 -18.00 7.70 4.98
C GLU A 192 -17.83 7.67 3.46
N GLY A 193 -16.62 7.99 2.98
CA GLY A 193 -16.24 7.89 1.57
C GLY A 193 -16.40 6.47 1.02
N ALA A 194 -16.02 5.44 1.79
CA ALA A 194 -16.21 4.04 1.40
C ALA A 194 -17.69 3.66 1.25
N ILE A 195 -18.56 4.14 2.15
CA ILE A 195 -20.00 3.91 2.07
C ILE A 195 -20.61 4.65 0.87
N ILE A 196 -20.25 5.93 0.68
CA ILE A 196 -20.69 6.71 -0.48
C ILE A 196 -20.24 6.05 -1.78
N TRP A 197 -18.99 5.58 -1.84
CA TRP A 197 -18.49 4.86 -3.01
C TRP A 197 -19.24 3.55 -3.22
N TYR A 198 -19.50 2.77 -2.17
CA TYR A 198 -20.24 1.50 -2.31
C TYR A 198 -21.64 1.73 -2.88
N ILE A 199 -22.29 2.83 -2.48
CA ILE A 199 -23.65 3.19 -2.93
C ILE A 199 -23.65 3.87 -4.31
N LYS A 200 -22.74 4.82 -4.56
CA LYS A 200 -22.77 5.71 -5.74
C LYS A 200 -21.77 5.33 -6.84
N GLN A 201 -20.79 4.48 -6.51
CA GLN A 201 -19.67 4.07 -7.37
C GLN A 201 -18.94 5.27 -7.98
N SER A 202 -18.62 6.27 -7.14
CA SER A 202 -18.07 7.55 -7.59
C SER A 202 -16.64 7.48 -8.11
N VAL A 203 -15.86 6.45 -7.76
CA VAL A 203 -14.53 6.19 -8.32
C VAL A 203 -14.65 5.03 -9.29
N VAL A 204 -14.47 5.31 -10.59
CA VAL A 204 -14.79 4.36 -11.67
C VAL A 204 -13.56 3.65 -12.23
N ALA A 205 -12.37 4.24 -12.04
CA ALA A 205 -11.10 3.66 -12.46
C ALA A 205 -10.00 3.93 -11.44
N ARG A 206 -9.12 2.95 -11.24
CA ARG A 206 -7.93 3.01 -10.37
C ARG A 206 -6.67 2.66 -11.14
N ILE A 207 -5.50 3.06 -10.65
CA ILE A 207 -4.22 2.68 -11.26
C ILE A 207 -3.52 1.60 -10.42
N ALA A 208 -3.09 0.52 -11.05
CA ALA A 208 -2.37 -0.56 -10.38
C ALA A 208 -1.03 -0.07 -9.81
N ARG A 209 -0.88 -0.08 -8.48
CA ARG A 209 0.36 0.36 -7.79
C ARG A 209 1.55 -0.59 -7.95
N VAL A 210 1.29 -1.84 -8.33
CA VAL A 210 2.29 -2.91 -8.40
C VAL A 210 1.99 -3.84 -9.57
N THR A 211 3.01 -4.55 -10.05
CA THR A 211 2.84 -5.60 -11.05
C THR A 211 2.36 -6.88 -10.38
N LEU A 212 1.22 -7.41 -10.81
CA LEU A 212 0.69 -8.70 -10.36
C LEU A 212 0.99 -9.78 -11.39
N GLY A 213 1.36 -10.95 -10.91
CA GLY A 213 1.61 -12.09 -11.79
C GLY A 213 1.52 -13.42 -11.06
N LYS A 214 1.73 -14.49 -11.80
CA LYS A 214 1.74 -15.85 -11.28
C LYS A 214 3.00 -16.60 -11.73
N HIS A 215 3.24 -17.72 -11.07
CA HIS A 215 4.27 -18.67 -11.47
C HIS A 215 3.78 -19.53 -12.64
N GLU A 216 4.63 -19.68 -13.66
CA GLU A 216 4.36 -20.51 -14.84
C GLU A 216 5.55 -21.45 -15.14
N TRP A 217 5.24 -22.59 -15.78
CA TRP A 217 6.19 -23.61 -16.20
C TRP A 217 6.15 -23.71 -17.74
N PRO A 218 6.74 -22.76 -18.48
CA PRO A 218 6.79 -22.80 -19.94
C PRO A 218 7.53 -24.04 -20.46
N VAL A 219 7.17 -24.48 -21.66
CA VAL A 219 7.90 -25.50 -22.40
C VAL A 219 9.33 -25.02 -22.70
N TYR A 220 10.32 -25.89 -22.52
CA TYR A 220 11.71 -25.59 -22.78
C TYR A 220 11.97 -25.36 -24.28
N ASN A 221 12.33 -24.13 -24.65
CA ASN A 221 12.80 -23.80 -25.99
C ASN A 221 14.34 -23.68 -26.02
N PRO A 222 15.08 -24.58 -26.70
CA PRO A 222 16.54 -24.50 -26.78
C PRO A 222 17.04 -23.29 -27.61
N LYS A 223 16.19 -22.71 -28.46
CA LYS A 223 16.53 -21.52 -29.26
C LYS A 223 16.49 -20.23 -28.44
N ASP A 224 15.75 -20.21 -27.33
CA ASP A 224 15.64 -19.06 -26.44
C ASP A 224 16.88 -18.94 -25.51
N PRO A 225 17.64 -17.83 -25.57
CA PRO A 225 18.82 -17.62 -24.73
C PRO A 225 18.53 -17.66 -23.21
N GLU A 226 17.39 -17.12 -22.77
CA GLU A 226 17.01 -17.11 -21.35
C GLU A 226 16.68 -18.52 -20.85
N HIS A 227 16.08 -19.33 -21.71
CA HIS A 227 15.87 -20.75 -21.43
C HIS A 227 17.20 -21.51 -21.35
N ARG A 228 18.17 -21.23 -22.24
CA ARG A 228 19.51 -21.85 -22.18
C ARG A 228 20.24 -21.53 -20.88
N LYS A 229 20.18 -20.28 -20.40
CA LYS A 229 20.77 -19.89 -19.10
C LYS A 229 20.20 -20.68 -17.92
N ARG A 230 18.97 -21.20 -18.05
CA ARG A 230 18.24 -21.96 -17.03
C ARG A 230 18.14 -23.46 -17.33
N LYS A 231 18.94 -23.95 -18.28
CA LYS A 231 18.94 -25.36 -18.71
C LYS A 231 19.13 -26.34 -17.54
N TRP A 232 19.88 -25.93 -16.50
CA TRP A 232 20.11 -26.74 -15.30
C TRP A 232 18.84 -27.01 -14.48
N SER A 233 17.85 -26.12 -14.57
CA SER A 233 16.60 -26.18 -13.79
C SER A 233 15.46 -26.90 -14.53
N LYS A 234 15.72 -27.44 -15.72
CA LYS A 234 14.69 -28.12 -16.52
C LYS A 234 14.16 -29.34 -15.79
N LEU A 235 12.85 -29.52 -15.86
CA LEU A 235 12.15 -30.67 -15.30
C LEU A 235 11.28 -31.28 -16.39
N THR A 236 11.18 -32.60 -16.40
CA THR A 236 10.21 -33.32 -17.22
C THR A 236 8.90 -33.40 -16.44
N ASP A 237 7.84 -32.82 -16.99
CA ASP A 237 6.49 -32.87 -16.41
C ASP A 237 5.85 -34.26 -16.68
N ILE A 238 4.70 -34.54 -16.06
CA ILE A 238 3.99 -35.83 -16.12
C ILE A 238 3.61 -36.20 -17.56
N ASP A 239 3.32 -35.20 -18.39
CA ASP A 239 3.01 -35.34 -19.82
C ASP A 239 4.27 -35.63 -20.68
N GLY A 240 5.46 -35.71 -20.07
CA GLY A 240 6.72 -35.92 -20.76
C GLY A 240 7.38 -34.67 -21.31
N VAL A 241 6.73 -33.50 -21.16
CA VAL A 241 7.23 -32.25 -21.72
C VAL A 241 8.30 -31.67 -20.82
N LEU A 242 9.44 -31.29 -21.40
CA LEU A 242 10.48 -30.55 -20.70
C LEU A 242 10.01 -29.11 -20.46
N ARG A 243 9.98 -28.68 -19.20
CA ARG A 243 9.58 -27.34 -18.77
C ARG A 243 10.68 -26.67 -17.95
N ILE A 244 10.69 -25.34 -17.92
CA ILE A 244 11.52 -24.56 -16.98
C ILE A 244 10.60 -24.00 -15.89
N PRO A 245 10.92 -24.17 -14.61
CA PRO A 245 10.15 -23.57 -13.52
C PRO A 245 10.38 -22.05 -13.41
N SER A 246 9.52 -21.39 -12.65
CA SER A 246 9.72 -20.01 -12.15
C SER A 246 9.67 -18.90 -13.18
N LYS A 247 8.98 -19.10 -14.32
CA LYS A 247 8.65 -17.97 -15.20
C LYS A 247 7.64 -17.08 -14.51
N PHE A 248 7.85 -15.77 -14.60
CA PHE A 248 6.89 -14.79 -14.11
C PHE A 248 5.90 -14.45 -15.22
N ARG A 249 4.66 -14.93 -15.08
CA ARG A 249 3.58 -14.58 -15.99
C ARG A 249 2.87 -13.35 -15.46
N VAL A 250 3.05 -12.22 -16.12
CA VAL A 250 2.39 -10.96 -15.78
C VAL A 250 0.90 -11.06 -16.07
N LEU A 251 0.09 -10.70 -15.09
CA LEU A 251 -1.36 -10.57 -15.21
C LEU A 251 -1.75 -9.09 -15.32
N ILE A 252 -1.14 -8.22 -14.52
CA ILE A 252 -1.36 -6.77 -14.52
C ILE A 252 0.00 -6.10 -14.35
N ARG A 253 0.27 -5.04 -15.13
CA ARG A 253 1.46 -4.23 -14.93
C ARG A 253 1.17 -3.09 -13.94
N LYS A 254 2.18 -2.70 -13.18
CA LYS A 254 2.20 -1.41 -12.49
C LYS A 254 1.84 -0.30 -13.49
N GLY A 255 0.97 0.63 -13.11
CA GLY A 255 0.45 1.70 -13.95
C GLY A 255 -0.78 1.34 -14.80
N THR A 256 -1.25 0.09 -14.81
CA THR A 256 -2.45 -0.28 -15.57
C THR A 256 -3.72 0.37 -14.97
N ARG A 257 -4.53 1.02 -15.82
CA ARG A 257 -5.88 1.50 -15.49
C ARG A 257 -6.85 0.34 -15.35
N ILE A 258 -7.48 0.22 -14.18
CA ILE A 258 -8.42 -0.85 -13.79
C ILE A 258 -9.79 -0.22 -13.59
N GLU A 259 -10.71 -0.54 -14.50
CA GLU A 259 -12.14 -0.20 -14.39
C GLU A 259 -12.91 -1.27 -13.58
N SER A 260 -14.15 -0.98 -13.21
CA SER A 260 -14.96 -1.82 -12.30
C SER A 260 -15.25 -3.26 -12.81
N ASP A 261 -15.22 -3.48 -14.11
CA ASP A 261 -15.42 -4.76 -14.79
C ASP A 261 -14.12 -5.38 -15.32
N PHE A 262 -12.97 -4.73 -15.07
CA PHE A 262 -11.67 -5.19 -15.55
C PHE A 262 -11.38 -6.62 -15.12
N ALA A 263 -11.10 -7.47 -16.12
CA ALA A 263 -10.79 -8.87 -15.94
C ALA A 263 -9.61 -9.29 -16.82
N VAL A 264 -8.77 -10.16 -16.26
CA VAL A 264 -7.66 -10.80 -16.98
C VAL A 264 -8.02 -12.27 -17.19
N GLN A 265 -7.81 -12.76 -18.40
CA GLN A 265 -7.94 -14.17 -18.72
C GLN A 265 -6.56 -14.79 -18.88
N ASP A 266 -6.40 -15.96 -18.30
CA ASP A 266 -5.13 -16.66 -18.29
C ASP A 266 -5.37 -18.16 -18.51
N GLN A 267 -4.68 -18.70 -19.49
CA GLN A 267 -4.77 -20.12 -19.81
C GLN A 267 -3.96 -20.92 -18.79
N ALA A 268 -4.60 -21.90 -18.19
CA ALA A 268 -3.99 -22.82 -17.27
C ALA A 268 -4.08 -24.25 -17.81
N TYR A 269 -3.05 -25.02 -17.53
CA TYR A 269 -2.95 -26.41 -17.88
C TYR A 269 -2.55 -27.17 -16.63
N ARG A 270 -3.26 -28.26 -16.34
CA ARG A 270 -3.03 -29.11 -15.17
C ARG A 270 -2.92 -30.56 -15.60
N THR A 271 -1.90 -31.23 -15.08
CA THR A 271 -1.65 -32.65 -15.26
C THR A 271 -1.67 -33.37 -13.91
N SER A 272 -1.99 -34.66 -13.93
CA SER A 272 -1.93 -35.52 -12.75
C SER A 272 -1.80 -36.99 -13.15
N ARG A 273 -1.21 -37.82 -12.29
CA ARG A 273 -1.20 -39.29 -12.49
C ARG A 273 -2.55 -39.93 -12.18
N THR A 274 -3.31 -39.35 -11.26
CA THR A 274 -4.63 -39.86 -10.88
C THR A 274 -5.70 -38.81 -11.16
N LEU A 275 -6.89 -39.29 -11.54
CA LEU A 275 -8.06 -38.43 -11.72
C LEU A 275 -8.42 -37.74 -10.40
N GLN A 276 -8.35 -38.46 -9.27
CA GLN A 276 -8.70 -37.92 -7.95
C GLN A 276 -7.84 -36.70 -7.59
N ASP A 277 -6.53 -36.76 -7.81
CA ASP A 277 -5.63 -35.65 -7.54
C ASP A 277 -5.88 -34.46 -8.47
N LEU A 278 -6.30 -34.69 -9.72
CA LEU A 278 -6.63 -33.63 -10.65
C LEU A 278 -7.91 -32.89 -10.24
N LEU A 279 -8.89 -33.62 -9.72
CA LEU A 279 -10.19 -33.10 -9.28
C LEU A 279 -10.13 -32.35 -7.95
N THR A 280 -9.01 -32.40 -7.21
CA THR A 280 -8.81 -31.57 -6.00
C THR A 280 -8.75 -30.08 -6.34
N ASP A 281 -8.93 -29.23 -5.32
CA ASP A 281 -8.80 -27.78 -5.43
C ASP A 281 -7.55 -27.36 -6.22
N PHE A 282 -7.77 -26.79 -7.39
CA PHE A 282 -6.73 -26.10 -8.14
C PHE A 282 -6.23 -24.91 -7.32
N LYS A 283 -4.91 -24.76 -7.21
CA LYS A 283 -4.26 -23.65 -6.52
C LYS A 283 -3.39 -22.87 -7.50
N SER A 284 -3.67 -21.59 -7.67
CA SER A 284 -2.80 -20.65 -8.38
C SER A 284 -2.30 -19.58 -7.41
N THR A 285 -0.98 -19.48 -7.27
CA THR A 285 -0.36 -18.46 -6.44
C THR A 285 -0.19 -17.16 -7.22
N ILE A 286 -0.81 -16.10 -6.72
CA ILE A 286 -0.63 -14.74 -7.21
C ILE A 286 0.47 -14.08 -6.37
N GLY A 287 1.47 -13.56 -7.07
CA GLY A 287 2.57 -12.79 -6.51
C GLY A 287 2.51 -11.33 -6.92
N VAL A 288 3.21 -10.51 -6.16
CA VAL A 288 3.46 -9.10 -6.43
C VAL A 288 4.94 -8.93 -6.73
N TYR A 289 5.24 -8.17 -7.78
CA TYR A 289 6.58 -7.67 -8.07
C TYR A 289 6.63 -6.17 -7.80
N ASP A 290 7.50 -5.77 -6.87
CA ASP A 290 7.69 -4.39 -6.41
C ASP A 290 8.97 -3.78 -7.00
N GLY A 291 8.98 -3.61 -8.32
CA GLY A 291 10.06 -2.99 -9.08
C GLY A 291 9.56 -2.46 -10.41
N ASP A 292 10.29 -1.51 -10.99
CA ASP A 292 9.88 -0.83 -12.22
C ASP A 292 10.17 -1.68 -13.48
N GLU A 293 11.31 -2.39 -13.50
CA GLU A 293 11.66 -3.30 -14.59
C GLU A 293 11.13 -4.71 -14.34
N VAL A 294 10.00 -5.04 -14.96
CA VAL A 294 9.34 -6.33 -14.75
C VAL A 294 10.21 -7.49 -15.25
N PRO A 295 10.64 -8.43 -14.39
CA PRO A 295 11.50 -9.52 -14.77
C PRO A 295 10.72 -10.59 -15.53
N GLN A 296 11.42 -11.34 -16.37
CA GLN A 296 10.83 -12.50 -17.04
C GLN A 296 10.70 -13.72 -16.10
N TRP A 297 11.49 -13.76 -15.02
CA TRP A 297 11.59 -14.90 -14.11
C TRP A 297 11.48 -14.45 -12.66
N ILE A 298 10.90 -15.30 -11.82
CA ILE A 298 10.75 -15.09 -10.36
C ILE A 298 12.09 -15.31 -9.64
N THR A 299 13.01 -16.02 -10.28
CA THR A 299 14.34 -16.36 -9.78
C THR A 299 15.44 -15.86 -10.71
N ASP A 300 16.62 -15.61 -10.12
CA ASP A 300 17.84 -15.40 -10.89
C ASP A 300 18.28 -16.69 -11.61
N THR A 301 19.36 -16.61 -12.39
CA THR A 301 19.89 -17.76 -13.13
C THR A 301 20.45 -18.87 -12.25
N LYS A 302 20.64 -18.63 -10.95
CA LYS A 302 21.09 -19.61 -9.94
C LYS A 302 19.93 -20.17 -9.11
N GLY A 303 18.69 -19.75 -9.40
CA GLY A 303 17.49 -20.23 -8.70
C GLY A 303 17.14 -19.45 -7.43
N LYS A 304 17.88 -18.39 -7.10
CA LYS A 304 17.55 -17.54 -5.95
C LYS A 304 16.36 -16.65 -6.30
N ARG A 305 15.32 -16.66 -5.46
CA ARG A 305 14.13 -15.81 -5.62
C ARG A 305 14.50 -14.32 -5.54
N LEU A 306 13.95 -13.52 -6.44
CA LEU A 306 14.15 -12.07 -6.44
C LEU A 306 13.56 -11.44 -5.16
N SER A 307 14.28 -10.51 -4.54
CA SER A 307 13.89 -9.89 -3.27
C SER A 307 12.61 -9.07 -3.38
N GLN A 308 12.31 -8.54 -4.56
CA GLN A 308 11.10 -7.76 -4.85
C GLN A 308 9.84 -8.63 -5.05
N MET A 309 9.96 -9.96 -5.06
CA MET A 309 8.85 -10.88 -5.30
C MET A 309 8.18 -11.34 -4.00
N ARG A 310 7.00 -10.80 -3.69
CA ARG A 310 6.21 -11.17 -2.51
C ARG A 310 4.96 -11.98 -2.87
N HIS A 311 4.51 -12.82 -1.94
CA HIS A 311 3.23 -13.54 -2.06
C HIS A 311 2.08 -12.56 -1.80
N LEU A 312 1.00 -12.67 -2.58
CA LEU A 312 -0.24 -11.91 -2.36
C LEU A 312 -1.35 -12.81 -1.85
N CYS A 313 -1.74 -13.82 -2.63
CA CYS A 313 -2.80 -14.74 -2.28
C CYS A 313 -2.72 -16.04 -3.09
N ASN A 314 -3.55 -17.01 -2.72
CA ASN A 314 -3.76 -18.23 -3.50
C ASN A 314 -5.21 -18.26 -4.00
N LEU A 315 -5.39 -18.31 -5.31
CA LEU A 315 -6.68 -18.64 -5.91
C LEU A 315 -6.92 -20.12 -5.72
N LYS A 316 -8.08 -20.48 -5.20
CA LYS A 316 -8.55 -21.86 -5.08
C LYS A 316 -9.77 -22.04 -5.96
N ALA A 317 -9.85 -23.16 -6.67
CA ALA A 317 -11.03 -23.50 -7.44
C ALA A 317 -11.29 -25.01 -7.38
N ASP A 318 -12.54 -25.36 -7.11
CA ASP A 318 -13.00 -26.74 -7.12
C ASP A 318 -13.03 -27.26 -8.57
N MET A 319 -12.37 -28.39 -8.81
CA MET A 319 -12.28 -29.05 -10.11
C MET A 319 -13.21 -30.26 -10.21
N SER A 320 -14.00 -30.56 -9.17
CA SER A 320 -14.88 -31.72 -9.09
C SER A 320 -15.89 -31.81 -10.24
N GLY A 321 -16.30 -30.66 -10.79
CA GLY A 321 -17.19 -30.56 -11.96
C GLY A 321 -16.65 -31.17 -13.25
N LEU A 322 -15.34 -31.45 -13.35
CA LEU A 322 -14.74 -32.14 -14.49
C LEU A 322 -14.87 -33.67 -14.40
N ARG A 323 -15.41 -34.20 -13.29
CA ARG A 323 -15.59 -35.65 -13.12
C ARG A 323 -16.44 -36.23 -14.26
N GLY A 324 -15.97 -37.32 -14.86
CA GLY A 324 -16.64 -38.00 -15.96
C GLY A 324 -16.40 -37.38 -17.35
N THR A 325 -15.78 -36.20 -17.44
CA THR A 325 -15.44 -35.56 -18.72
C THR A 325 -14.01 -35.85 -19.18
N LEU A 326 -13.12 -36.24 -18.27
CA LEU A 326 -11.70 -36.46 -18.54
C LEU A 326 -11.39 -37.93 -18.80
N GLN A 327 -10.71 -38.19 -19.91
CA GLN A 327 -10.15 -39.49 -20.26
C GLN A 327 -8.64 -39.52 -19.99
N PRO A 328 -8.08 -40.67 -19.55
CA PRO A 328 -6.64 -40.80 -19.38
C PRO A 328 -5.93 -40.72 -20.74
N SER A 329 -4.82 -40.01 -20.76
CA SER A 329 -3.83 -39.98 -21.84
C SER A 329 -2.63 -40.85 -21.48
N THR A 330 -1.86 -41.30 -22.47
CA THR A 330 -0.65 -42.11 -22.24
C THR A 330 0.60 -41.23 -22.36
N GLY A 331 1.36 -41.12 -21.27
CA GLY A 331 2.62 -40.37 -21.22
C GLY A 331 3.84 -41.28 -21.13
N PRO A 332 5.07 -40.74 -21.19
CA PRO A 332 6.30 -41.54 -21.19
C PRO A 332 6.53 -42.37 -19.93
N VAL A 333 5.83 -42.04 -18.84
CA VAL A 333 5.98 -42.66 -17.51
C VAL A 333 4.70 -43.40 -17.09
N GLY A 334 3.76 -43.61 -18.01
CA GLY A 334 2.47 -44.25 -17.77
C GLY A 334 1.26 -43.35 -18.06
N PRO A 335 0.04 -43.81 -17.73
CA PRO A 335 -1.17 -43.02 -17.95
C PRO A 335 -1.21 -41.77 -17.06
N TYR A 336 -1.77 -40.69 -17.58
CA TYR A 336 -1.97 -39.42 -16.88
C TYR A 336 -3.28 -38.77 -17.31
N TYR A 337 -3.77 -37.82 -16.53
CA TYR A 337 -4.91 -36.98 -16.85
C TYR A 337 -4.43 -35.56 -17.07
N ALA A 338 -5.04 -34.87 -18.03
CA ALA A 338 -4.76 -33.49 -18.33
C ALA A 338 -6.03 -32.70 -18.59
N THR A 339 -6.01 -31.43 -18.23
CA THR A 339 -7.09 -30.49 -18.54
C THR A 339 -6.51 -29.11 -18.81
N SER A 340 -7.11 -28.39 -19.75
CA SER A 340 -6.89 -26.98 -20.00
C SER A 340 -8.14 -26.20 -19.63
N PHE A 341 -7.96 -25.08 -18.96
CA PHE A 341 -9.07 -24.20 -18.58
C PHE A 341 -8.57 -22.76 -18.50
N THR A 342 -9.51 -21.83 -18.59
CA THR A 342 -9.22 -20.40 -18.47
C THR A 342 -9.51 -19.95 -17.04
N VAL A 343 -8.53 -19.31 -16.42
CA VAL A 343 -8.72 -18.58 -15.16
C VAL A 343 -9.06 -17.13 -15.50
N CYS A 344 -10.28 -16.72 -15.19
CA CYS A 344 -10.76 -15.35 -15.36
C CYS A 344 -10.67 -14.63 -14.01
N ILE A 345 -9.75 -13.68 -13.86
CA ILE A 345 -9.51 -12.93 -12.63
C ILE A 345 -10.09 -11.53 -12.79
N ARG A 346 -11.12 -11.18 -12.01
CA ARG A 346 -11.73 -9.85 -11.97
C ARG A 346 -11.11 -9.02 -10.84
N LEU A 347 -10.65 -7.82 -11.19
CA LEU A 347 -9.85 -6.96 -10.31
C LEU A 347 -10.47 -5.58 -10.07
N GLY A 348 -11.55 -5.24 -10.77
CA GLY A 348 -12.24 -3.96 -10.63
C GLY A 348 -13.14 -3.79 -9.39
N GLY A 349 -13.36 -4.85 -8.61
CA GLY A 349 -14.21 -4.82 -7.41
C GLY A 349 -13.45 -4.56 -6.11
N THR A 350 -14.16 -4.50 -4.98
CA THR A 350 -13.56 -4.41 -3.63
C THR A 350 -12.84 -5.68 -3.18
N LYS A 351 -13.08 -6.79 -3.88
CA LYS A 351 -12.47 -8.09 -3.63
C LYS A 351 -11.98 -8.64 -4.95
N LEU A 352 -10.80 -9.25 -4.93
CA LEU A 352 -10.31 -10.03 -6.04
C LEU A 352 -11.23 -11.25 -6.21
N GLN A 353 -11.81 -11.40 -7.40
CA GLN A 353 -12.65 -12.53 -7.75
C GLN A 353 -11.97 -13.33 -8.85
N ALA A 354 -12.10 -14.64 -8.83
CA ALA A 354 -11.65 -15.49 -9.91
C ALA A 354 -12.70 -16.55 -10.21
N ARG A 355 -12.88 -16.88 -11.49
CA ARG A 355 -13.69 -18.02 -11.92
C ARG A 355 -12.91 -18.84 -12.92
N LEU A 356 -13.18 -20.14 -12.92
CA LEU A 356 -12.71 -21.03 -13.98
C LEU A 356 -13.74 -21.06 -15.11
N GLN A 357 -13.26 -21.18 -16.33
CA GLN A 357 -14.07 -21.37 -17.53
C GLN A 357 -13.43 -22.50 -18.34
N TRP A 358 -14.21 -23.55 -18.59
CA TRP A 358 -13.81 -24.74 -19.34
C TRP A 358 -14.80 -25.00 -20.47
#